data_AF-A0A5N1JDE7-F1
#
_entry.id   AF-A0A5N1JDE7-F1
#
_cell.length_a   1.000
_cell.length_b   1.000
_cell.length_c   1.000
_cell.angle_alpha   90.00
_cell.angle_beta   90.00
_cell.angle_gamma   90.00
#
_symmetry.space_group_name_H-M   'P 1'
#
loop_
_entity.id
_entity.type
_entity.pdbx_description
1 polymer ?
#
loop_
_entity_poly.entity_id
_entity_poly.type
_entity_poly.pdbx_seq_one_letter_code
_entity_poly.pdbx_strand_id
1 'polypeptide(L)'
;MRRIVLYALGGGLVIASLVVFFKPYFPFQNQSPPVALINHDFEERAVGAFDRKSPLKTELAKPFHTLSVTLDRTVQEASLQKLVSELPADLPTLITVQMAVSPGQENGLDDVLRGRFDESIQTFCEALTQRKSEIYLRWNPEMEVPVRLYSWQYQSPVLYIDAFRYFAKRCKTVAPEIKLVWGPAGYPGADEYWPGEEAVDLISITLDGKSEQLATSYPRIANPITAIKRKIHRMRFMDKPLLILASRKEKDDPSLSDSIREAIAEIKKEEHGMNTNLAKKPSALSVAAQGMSKPEIGVYDPKQFLIKSKSVQAEHLFIDLGTIQDGSFAKEFKAVVARNHDAIISMEPWKDRKIRKDTNVLLNTVSGVYDDEFRTVYQLISATTQTVYLRFAHEMEIPIRRYAWQSQDPVLYSKAFRYFMNFDGKTAKNIRRVWGPAGDRGSLEWWPGDDVVDYISVAIYGLPDKNITDPALQESFQTIYDRKQYRMRLVNKPIFVTEFGVKGPEDFQKKWLEEAATVLNAHPEVVGVCYFNLADNPNVWGKIPAPDWRISKPTFDHFVRTLADRR
;
A
#
# COMPACT_ATOMS: atom_id res chain seq x y z
N MET A 1 64.15 -12.33 -24.56
CA MET A 1 64.98 -11.12 -24.36
C MET A 1 64.20 -10.13 -23.49
N ARG A 2 64.86 -9.61 -22.43
CA ARG A 2 64.63 -8.35 -21.65
C ARG A 2 63.16 -7.98 -21.30
N ARG A 3 62.64 -8.03 -20.06
CA ARG A 3 62.97 -7.37 -18.76
C ARG A 3 63.09 -5.83 -18.78
N ILE A 4 62.52 -5.23 -17.72
CA ILE A 4 62.59 -3.86 -17.13
C ILE A 4 61.28 -3.07 -17.34
N VAL A 5 60.43 -2.66 -16.37
CA VAL A 5 60.49 -2.21 -14.94
C VAL A 5 60.52 -0.67 -14.77
N LEU A 6 59.56 -0.20 -13.94
CA LEU A 6 59.58 0.92 -12.96
C LEU A 6 58.82 2.25 -13.21
N TYR A 7 58.16 2.63 -12.10
CA TYR A 7 57.27 3.73 -11.69
C TYR A 7 57.61 5.18 -12.07
N ALA A 8 56.59 6.05 -12.10
CA ALA A 8 56.57 7.33 -11.37
C ALA A 8 55.16 7.95 -11.27
N LEU A 9 54.88 8.53 -10.09
CA LEU A 9 53.73 9.35 -9.71
C LEU A 9 53.65 10.68 -10.46
N GLY A 10 52.43 11.22 -10.60
CA GLY A 10 52.21 12.68 -10.65
C GLY A 10 50.99 13.11 -11.45
N GLY A 11 50.10 13.89 -10.81
CA GLY A 11 49.13 14.74 -11.50
C GLY A 11 47.68 14.43 -11.17
N GLY A 12 47.12 15.16 -10.20
CA GLY A 12 45.72 15.05 -9.83
C GLY A 12 44.77 15.47 -10.94
N LEU A 13 43.59 14.86 -10.94
CA LEU A 13 42.41 15.46 -11.52
C LEU A 13 41.19 15.05 -10.70
N VAL A 14 40.59 16.08 -10.12
CA VAL A 14 39.25 16.12 -9.54
C VAL A 14 38.29 15.37 -10.47
N ILE A 15 37.72 14.26 -10.01
CA ILE A 15 36.56 13.65 -10.66
C ILE A 15 35.47 13.49 -9.60
N ALA A 16 34.44 14.29 -9.83
CA ALA A 16 33.28 14.49 -9.00
C ALA A 16 32.61 13.19 -8.60
N SER A 17 32.10 13.20 -7.36
CA SER A 17 31.04 12.34 -6.86
C SER A 17 29.91 12.23 -7.87
N LEU A 18 29.95 11.18 -8.71
CA LEU A 18 28.80 10.75 -9.48
C LEU A 18 27.89 9.99 -8.54
N VAL A 19 27.10 10.76 -7.80
CA VAL A 19 25.81 10.31 -7.27
C VAL A 19 24.99 9.93 -8.50
N VAL A 20 25.06 8.66 -8.90
CA VAL A 20 24.16 8.12 -9.91
C VAL A 20 22.83 7.91 -9.22
N PHE A 21 22.09 9.01 -9.04
CA PHE A 21 20.65 8.95 -9.17
C PHE A 21 20.39 8.38 -10.56
N PHE A 22 19.91 7.14 -10.64
CA PHE A 22 19.11 6.76 -11.80
C PHE A 22 17.81 7.60 -11.73
N LYS A 23 17.91 8.89 -12.11
CA LYS A 23 16.83 9.53 -12.86
C LYS A 23 16.91 8.79 -14.20
N PRO A 24 15.99 7.87 -14.55
CA PRO A 24 15.76 7.68 -15.97
C PRO A 24 15.53 9.09 -16.51
N TYR A 25 16.36 9.50 -17.47
CA TYR A 25 16.19 10.75 -18.20
C TYR A 25 14.94 10.59 -19.07
N PHE A 26 13.78 10.48 -18.42
CA PHE A 26 12.52 10.89 -19.00
C PHE A 26 12.57 12.41 -18.95
N PRO A 27 12.63 13.10 -20.09
CA PRO A 27 12.47 14.54 -20.08
C PRO A 27 11.18 14.85 -19.31
N PHE A 28 11.27 15.73 -18.32
CA PHE A 28 10.11 16.25 -17.63
C PHE A 28 9.26 16.99 -18.67
N GLN A 29 8.30 16.30 -19.26
CA GLN A 29 7.26 16.92 -20.04
C GLN A 29 6.27 17.47 -19.02
N ASN A 30 6.54 18.67 -18.51
CA ASN A 30 5.52 19.40 -17.78
C ASN A 30 4.40 19.70 -18.77
N GLN A 31 3.40 18.82 -18.83
CA GLN A 31 2.18 19.06 -19.60
C GLN A 31 1.14 19.79 -18.75
N SER A 32 1.52 20.32 -17.57
CA SER A 32 0.68 21.31 -16.88
C SER A 32 0.41 22.42 -17.90
N PRO A 33 -0.85 22.63 -18.31
CA PRO A 33 -1.16 23.59 -19.35
C PRO A 33 -0.70 24.98 -18.92
N PRO A 34 -0.42 25.89 -19.87
CA PRO A 34 -0.24 27.30 -19.56
C PRO A 34 -1.43 27.78 -18.71
N VAL A 35 -1.16 28.69 -17.78
CA VAL A 35 -2.14 29.22 -16.84
C VAL A 35 -3.37 29.72 -17.59
N ALA A 36 -4.44 28.94 -17.53
CA ALA A 36 -5.74 29.24 -18.13
C ALA A 36 -6.81 28.93 -17.10
N LEU A 37 -7.70 29.90 -16.86
CA LEU A 37 -8.75 29.72 -15.86
C LEU A 37 -9.70 28.58 -16.22
N ILE A 38 -9.87 28.25 -17.50
CA ILE A 38 -10.59 27.05 -17.96
C ILE A 38 -9.61 26.15 -18.69
N ASN A 39 -9.53 24.90 -18.24
CA ASN A 39 -8.65 23.89 -18.81
C ASN A 39 -9.48 22.84 -19.58
N HIS A 40 -9.30 22.82 -20.90
CA HIS A 40 -9.97 21.88 -21.80
C HIS A 40 -9.28 20.51 -21.89
N ASP A 41 -8.08 20.33 -21.31
CA ASP A 41 -7.37 19.05 -21.33
C ASP A 41 -7.96 18.03 -20.32
N PHE A 42 -8.78 18.50 -19.38
CA PHE A 42 -9.53 17.69 -18.40
C PHE A 42 -11.03 17.70 -18.69
N GLU A 43 -11.44 17.07 -19.79
CA GLU A 43 -12.86 16.89 -20.10
C GLU A 43 -13.42 15.60 -19.49
N GLU A 44 -13.61 15.60 -18.17
CA GLU A 44 -14.27 14.51 -17.45
C GLU A 44 -15.76 14.83 -17.19
N ARG A 45 -16.58 13.79 -17.01
CA ARG A 45 -17.98 13.91 -16.57
C ARG A 45 -18.29 12.91 -15.47
N ALA A 46 -19.19 13.29 -14.57
CA ALA A 46 -19.78 12.35 -13.63
C ALA A 46 -20.70 11.39 -14.40
N VAL A 47 -20.37 10.10 -14.35
CA VAL A 47 -21.06 9.01 -15.06
C VAL A 47 -21.74 8.02 -14.12
N GLY A 48 -21.45 8.10 -12.82
CA GLY A 48 -22.11 7.29 -11.81
C GLY A 48 -21.81 7.77 -10.40
N ALA A 49 -22.49 7.19 -9.43
CA ALA A 49 -22.18 7.37 -8.02
C ALA A 49 -22.27 6.05 -7.27
N PHE A 50 -21.55 5.97 -6.17
CA PHE A 50 -21.60 4.88 -5.22
C PHE A 50 -21.67 5.46 -3.80
N ASP A 51 -22.66 5.02 -3.05
CA ASP A 51 -22.75 5.30 -1.61
C ASP A 51 -23.07 3.99 -0.90
N ARG A 52 -22.31 3.72 0.16
CA ARG A 52 -22.46 2.55 1.01
C ARG A 52 -23.76 2.56 1.79
N LYS A 53 -24.15 3.73 2.28
CA LYS A 53 -25.31 3.92 3.17
C LYS A 53 -26.62 3.96 2.38
N SER A 54 -26.55 4.30 1.10
CA SER A 54 -27.71 4.29 0.21
C SER A 54 -27.99 2.89 -0.36
N PRO A 55 -29.27 2.56 -0.64
CA PRO A 55 -29.62 1.44 -1.51
C PRO A 55 -28.99 1.64 -2.90
N LEU A 56 -29.00 0.61 -3.75
CA LEU A 56 -28.48 0.65 -5.12
C LEU A 56 -28.99 1.90 -5.88
N LYS A 57 -28.19 2.98 -5.82
CA LYS A 57 -28.36 4.22 -6.57
C LYS A 57 -27.11 4.33 -7.43
N THR A 58 -27.21 3.82 -8.65
CA THR A 58 -26.15 3.88 -9.65
C THR A 58 -26.20 5.21 -10.40
N GLU A 59 -27.37 5.85 -10.43
CA GLU A 59 -27.63 7.10 -11.11
C GLU A 59 -27.43 8.30 -10.18
N LEU A 60 -26.87 9.37 -10.75
CA LEU A 60 -26.76 10.66 -10.07
C LEU A 60 -28.16 11.25 -9.90
N ALA A 61 -28.47 11.75 -8.70
CA ALA A 61 -29.77 12.39 -8.44
C ALA A 61 -30.03 13.61 -9.34
N LYS A 62 -28.96 14.29 -9.77
CA LYS A 62 -28.95 15.36 -10.78
C LYS A 62 -27.67 15.27 -11.60
N PRO A 63 -27.68 15.60 -12.90
CA PRO A 63 -26.44 15.70 -13.68
C PRO A 63 -25.55 16.82 -13.10
N PHE A 64 -24.27 16.53 -12.97
CA PHE A 64 -23.28 17.54 -12.60
C PHE A 64 -22.86 18.34 -13.84
N HIS A 65 -22.77 19.66 -13.70
CA HIS A 65 -21.92 20.43 -14.59
C HIS A 65 -20.47 20.19 -14.18
N THR A 66 -19.59 19.84 -15.12
CA THR A 66 -18.19 19.56 -14.84
C THR A 66 -17.30 20.50 -15.66
N LEU A 67 -16.30 21.07 -15.00
CA LEU A 67 -15.23 21.82 -15.65
C LEU A 67 -13.92 21.67 -14.90
N SER A 68 -12.82 22.03 -15.54
CA SER A 68 -11.53 22.13 -14.89
C SER A 68 -10.97 23.54 -15.00
N VAL A 69 -10.29 23.97 -13.95
CA VAL A 69 -9.62 25.28 -13.86
C VAL A 69 -8.17 25.09 -13.45
N THR A 70 -7.28 25.88 -14.03
CA THR A 70 -5.92 26.02 -13.52
C THR A 70 -5.83 27.27 -12.66
N LEU A 71 -5.52 27.11 -11.38
CA LEU A 71 -5.38 28.21 -10.42
C LEU A 71 -3.91 28.57 -10.26
N ASP A 72 -3.56 29.80 -10.61
CA ASP A 72 -2.22 30.37 -10.40
C ASP A 72 -2.16 31.19 -9.10
N ARG A 73 -0.97 31.64 -8.72
CA ARG A 73 -0.73 32.46 -7.52
C ARG A 73 -1.49 33.78 -7.55
N THR A 74 -1.75 34.28 -8.75
CA THR A 74 -2.58 35.47 -8.99
C THR A 74 -3.71 35.11 -9.93
N VAL A 75 -4.91 35.62 -9.65
CA VAL A 75 -6.08 35.43 -10.50
C VAL A 75 -6.73 36.78 -10.77
N GLN A 76 -7.15 37.01 -12.01
CA GLN A 76 -7.87 38.23 -12.39
C GLN A 76 -9.35 38.07 -12.03
N GLU A 77 -9.89 38.96 -11.20
CA GLU A 77 -11.30 38.95 -10.78
C GLU A 77 -12.28 38.90 -11.97
N ALA A 78 -12.01 39.67 -13.03
CA ALA A 78 -12.86 39.69 -14.23
C ALA A 78 -12.98 38.30 -14.89
N SER A 79 -11.90 37.51 -14.89
CA SER A 79 -11.91 36.15 -15.42
C SER A 79 -12.76 35.22 -14.55
N LEU A 80 -12.72 35.39 -13.22
CA LEU A 80 -13.55 34.63 -12.28
C LEU A 80 -15.02 34.99 -12.38
N GLN A 81 -15.34 36.28 -12.50
CA GLN A 81 -16.72 36.72 -12.72
C GLN A 81 -17.29 36.15 -14.02
N LYS A 82 -16.49 36.17 -15.10
CA LYS A 82 -16.87 35.53 -16.36
C LYS A 82 -17.12 34.04 -16.17
N LEU A 83 -16.19 33.31 -15.55
CA LEU A 83 -16.35 31.89 -15.25
C LEU A 83 -17.67 31.62 -14.51
N VAL A 84 -17.92 32.33 -13.40
CA VAL A 84 -19.11 32.16 -12.56
C VAL A 84 -20.40 32.46 -13.33
N SER A 85 -20.38 33.46 -14.23
CA SER A 85 -21.52 33.83 -15.06
C SER A 85 -21.87 32.77 -16.12
N GLU A 86 -20.89 31.99 -16.58
CA GLU A 86 -21.07 30.94 -17.58
C GLU A 86 -21.53 29.60 -16.95
N LEU A 87 -21.47 29.46 -15.62
CA LEU A 87 -21.91 28.24 -14.95
C LEU A 87 -23.45 28.08 -14.98
N PRO A 88 -24.00 26.89 -15.24
CA PRO A 88 -25.46 26.68 -15.29
C PRO A 88 -26.12 26.88 -13.92
N ALA A 89 -27.06 27.82 -13.77
CA ALA A 89 -27.60 28.26 -12.47
C ALA A 89 -28.21 27.14 -11.58
N ASP A 90 -28.82 26.12 -12.18
CA ASP A 90 -29.63 25.12 -11.46
C ASP A 90 -28.95 23.75 -11.28
N LEU A 91 -27.72 23.59 -11.78
CA LEU A 91 -26.99 22.32 -11.69
C LEU A 91 -25.91 22.36 -10.61
N PRO A 92 -25.73 21.27 -9.84
CA PRO A 92 -24.53 21.12 -9.01
C PRO A 92 -23.30 21.14 -9.92
N THR A 93 -22.26 21.85 -9.51
CA THR A 93 -21.05 22.03 -10.32
C THR A 93 -19.85 21.39 -9.64
N LEU A 94 -19.19 20.47 -10.32
CA LEU A 94 -17.90 19.91 -9.95
C LEU A 94 -16.80 20.64 -10.71
N ILE A 95 -15.95 21.35 -9.98
CA ILE A 95 -14.79 22.07 -10.52
C ILE A 95 -13.52 21.31 -10.14
N THR A 96 -12.83 20.77 -11.13
CA THR A 96 -11.49 20.19 -10.94
C THR A 96 -10.47 21.32 -10.92
N VAL A 97 -9.92 21.62 -9.75
CA VAL A 97 -8.92 22.67 -9.52
C VAL A 97 -7.53 22.07 -9.61
N GLN A 98 -6.74 22.55 -10.56
CA GLN A 98 -5.34 22.19 -10.76
C GLN A 98 -4.48 23.37 -10.38
N MET A 99 -3.47 23.17 -9.53
CA MET A 99 -2.56 24.24 -9.19
C MET A 99 -1.52 24.44 -10.29
N ALA A 100 -1.37 25.68 -10.76
CA ALA A 100 -0.28 26.04 -11.65
C ALA A 100 1.07 25.87 -10.94
N VAL A 101 2.12 25.62 -11.72
CA VAL A 101 3.50 25.56 -11.21
C VAL A 101 4.38 26.43 -12.07
N SER A 102 5.26 27.21 -11.42
CA SER A 102 6.20 28.07 -12.14
C SER A 102 7.10 27.24 -13.06
N PRO A 103 7.44 27.73 -14.26
CA PRO A 103 8.38 27.07 -15.15
C PRO A 103 9.68 26.68 -14.41
N GLY A 104 10.09 25.42 -14.50
CA GLY A 104 11.30 24.90 -13.86
C GLY A 104 11.16 24.48 -12.39
N GLN A 105 9.98 24.59 -11.76
CA GLN A 105 9.72 24.03 -10.43
C GLN A 105 9.11 22.62 -10.56
N GLU A 106 9.62 21.67 -9.77
CA GLU A 106 9.11 20.28 -9.76
C GLU A 106 7.93 20.08 -8.78
N ASN A 107 7.68 21.01 -7.84
CA ASN A 107 6.65 20.86 -6.80
C ASN A 107 5.85 22.17 -6.54
N GLY A 108 4.53 22.12 -6.77
CA GLY A 108 3.61 23.23 -6.45
C GLY A 108 3.02 23.19 -5.04
N LEU A 109 3.12 22.07 -4.32
CA LEU A 109 2.45 21.87 -3.03
C LEU A 109 3.09 22.69 -1.90
N ASP A 110 4.41 22.84 -1.89
CA ASP A 110 5.13 23.66 -0.90
C ASP A 110 4.71 25.13 -0.98
N ASP A 111 4.38 25.62 -2.17
CA ASP A 111 3.97 27.00 -2.37
C ASP A 111 2.57 27.27 -1.81
N VAL A 112 1.70 26.27 -1.88
CA VAL A 112 0.39 26.30 -1.21
C VAL A 112 0.60 26.39 0.31
N LEU A 113 1.47 25.55 0.87
CA LEU A 113 1.76 25.55 2.31
C LEU A 113 2.46 26.83 2.80
N ARG A 114 3.22 27.50 1.94
CA ARG A 114 3.85 28.81 2.21
C ARG A 114 2.89 29.98 2.00
N GLY A 115 1.62 29.72 1.70
CA GLY A 115 0.58 30.74 1.50
C GLY A 115 0.73 31.56 0.21
N ARG A 116 1.55 31.12 -0.76
CA ARG A 116 1.74 31.86 -2.02
C ARG A 116 0.51 31.88 -2.93
N PHE A 117 -0.47 31.04 -2.62
CA PHE A 117 -1.76 30.97 -3.31
C PHE A 117 -2.92 31.50 -2.43
N ASP A 118 -2.64 32.06 -1.24
CA ASP A 118 -3.71 32.44 -0.30
C ASP A 118 -4.70 33.43 -0.91
N GLU A 119 -4.18 34.47 -1.56
CA GLU A 119 -5.01 35.50 -2.21
C GLU A 119 -5.83 34.89 -3.36
N SER A 120 -5.21 34.11 -4.25
CA SER A 120 -5.93 33.53 -5.37
C SER A 120 -6.97 32.48 -4.95
N ILE A 121 -6.68 31.68 -3.91
CA ILE A 121 -7.64 30.75 -3.30
C ILE A 121 -8.81 31.53 -2.69
N GLN A 122 -8.53 32.61 -1.97
CA GLN A 122 -9.56 33.46 -1.38
C GLN A 122 -10.46 34.05 -2.46
N THR A 123 -9.91 34.78 -3.43
CA THR A 123 -10.67 35.41 -4.51
C THR A 123 -11.47 34.38 -5.33
N PHE A 124 -10.87 33.20 -5.61
CA PHE A 124 -11.56 32.11 -6.30
C PHE A 124 -12.77 31.59 -5.50
N CYS A 125 -12.58 31.30 -4.21
CA CYS A 125 -13.65 30.77 -3.35
C CYS A 125 -14.71 31.85 -3.02
N GLU A 126 -14.37 33.14 -2.95
CA GLU A 126 -15.31 34.26 -2.83
C GLU A 126 -16.21 34.39 -4.07
N ALA A 127 -15.64 34.30 -5.28
CA ALA A 127 -16.42 34.39 -6.52
C ALA A 127 -17.50 33.30 -6.61
N LEU A 128 -17.23 32.11 -6.06
CA LEU A 128 -18.15 30.98 -6.06
C LEU A 128 -19.32 31.14 -5.06
N THR A 129 -19.26 32.05 -4.09
CA THR A 129 -20.37 32.25 -3.12
C THR A 129 -21.62 32.88 -3.76
N GLN A 130 -21.47 33.49 -4.94
CA GLN A 130 -22.57 34.09 -5.70
C GLN A 130 -23.55 33.04 -6.26
N ARG A 131 -23.22 31.76 -6.14
CA ARG A 131 -23.95 30.63 -6.69
C ARG A 131 -24.96 30.09 -5.68
N LYS A 132 -26.18 29.81 -6.16
CA LYS A 132 -27.21 29.12 -5.37
C LYS A 132 -27.11 27.60 -5.45
N SER A 133 -26.54 27.06 -6.54
CA SER A 133 -26.34 25.62 -6.68
C SER A 133 -25.09 25.15 -5.95
N GLU A 134 -25.08 23.87 -5.56
CA GLU A 134 -23.96 23.28 -4.84
C GLU A 134 -22.68 23.30 -5.67
N ILE A 135 -21.57 23.70 -5.02
CA ILE A 135 -20.23 23.71 -5.61
C ILE A 135 -19.38 22.64 -4.96
N TYR A 136 -18.76 21.81 -5.79
CA TYR A 136 -17.85 20.75 -5.41
C TYR A 136 -16.47 21.05 -5.98
N LEU A 137 -15.44 21.14 -5.14
CA LEU A 137 -14.07 21.41 -5.56
C LEU A 137 -13.22 20.14 -5.46
N ARG A 138 -12.83 19.60 -6.62
CA ARG A 138 -11.89 18.46 -6.75
C ARG A 138 -10.48 18.98 -6.94
N TRP A 139 -9.66 18.91 -5.91
CA TRP A 139 -8.33 19.55 -5.93
C TRP A 139 -7.21 18.57 -6.25
N ASN A 140 -6.35 18.92 -7.21
CA ASN A 140 -5.14 18.18 -7.61
C ASN A 140 -5.36 16.65 -7.64
N PRO A 141 -6.18 16.15 -8.58
CA PRO A 141 -6.59 14.75 -8.62
C PRO A 141 -5.50 13.79 -9.10
N GLU A 142 -5.73 12.48 -8.97
CA GLU A 142 -4.83 11.43 -9.49
C GLU A 142 -3.39 11.51 -8.95
N MET A 143 -3.23 12.09 -7.77
CA MET A 143 -1.95 12.30 -7.09
C MET A 143 -1.20 11.00 -6.81
N GLU A 144 -1.94 9.90 -6.69
CA GLU A 144 -1.40 8.60 -6.36
C GLU A 144 -0.81 7.88 -7.58
N VAL A 145 -1.14 8.28 -8.80
CA VAL A 145 -0.72 7.55 -9.99
C VAL A 145 0.77 7.82 -10.23
N PRO A 146 1.63 6.77 -10.35
CA PRO A 146 3.09 6.92 -10.40
C PRO A 146 3.58 7.33 -11.79
N VAL A 147 3.12 8.49 -12.27
CA VAL A 147 3.52 9.11 -13.54
C VAL A 147 3.86 10.58 -13.30
N ARG A 148 4.54 11.22 -14.27
CA ARG A 148 4.90 12.64 -14.20
C ARG A 148 4.07 13.42 -15.20
N LEU A 149 2.74 13.37 -15.03
CA LEU A 149 1.81 14.13 -15.85
C LEU A 149 1.47 15.47 -15.18
N TYR A 150 1.25 15.44 -13.87
CA TYR A 150 0.97 16.61 -13.04
C TYR A 150 2.06 16.85 -12.00
N SER A 151 2.25 18.10 -11.61
CA SER A 151 3.30 18.52 -10.67
C SER A 151 3.12 17.98 -9.24
N TRP A 152 1.90 17.63 -8.86
CA TRP A 152 1.58 17.04 -7.56
C TRP A 152 1.71 15.51 -7.53
N GLN A 153 2.02 14.86 -8.66
CA GLN A 153 2.41 13.45 -8.70
C GLN A 153 3.89 13.29 -8.33
N TYR A 154 4.27 12.09 -7.85
CA TYR A 154 5.60 11.81 -7.27
C TYR A 154 5.97 12.69 -6.06
N GLN A 155 4.98 13.34 -5.43
CA GLN A 155 5.16 14.02 -4.14
C GLN A 155 4.89 13.06 -2.99
N SER A 156 5.45 13.35 -1.81
CA SER A 156 5.16 12.51 -0.64
C SER A 156 3.66 12.58 -0.28
N PRO A 157 3.03 11.49 0.19
CA PRO A 157 1.64 11.52 0.58
C PRO A 157 1.35 12.51 1.72
N VAL A 158 2.28 12.66 2.68
CA VAL A 158 2.20 13.65 3.76
C VAL A 158 2.09 15.06 3.20
N LEU A 159 2.97 15.43 2.26
CA LEU A 159 2.97 16.77 1.66
C LEU A 159 1.67 17.07 0.90
N TYR A 160 1.17 16.10 0.12
CA TYR A 160 -0.11 16.24 -0.56
C TYR A 160 -1.27 16.42 0.43
N ILE A 161 -1.32 15.59 1.48
CA ILE A 161 -2.38 15.65 2.50
C ILE A 161 -2.38 17.01 3.20
N ASP A 162 -1.21 17.50 3.62
CA ASP A 162 -1.10 18.79 4.29
C ASP A 162 -1.53 19.93 3.37
N ALA A 163 -1.10 19.91 2.10
CA ALA A 163 -1.48 20.93 1.13
C ALA A 163 -2.99 20.87 0.81
N PHE A 164 -3.58 19.67 0.69
CA PHE A 164 -5.02 19.49 0.52
C PHE A 164 -5.79 20.09 1.69
N ARG A 165 -5.39 19.77 2.93
CA ARG A 165 -6.01 20.30 4.15
C ARG A 165 -5.88 21.82 4.24
N TYR A 166 -4.73 22.36 3.86
CA TYR A 166 -4.48 23.79 3.83
C TYR A 166 -5.44 24.48 2.84
N PHE A 167 -5.52 24.00 1.60
CA PHE A 167 -6.48 24.48 0.59
C PHE A 167 -7.92 24.38 1.08
N ALA A 168 -8.32 23.22 1.60
CA ALA A 168 -9.67 22.97 2.11
C ALA A 168 -10.06 23.94 3.22
N LYS A 169 -9.17 24.15 4.19
CA LYS A 169 -9.40 25.08 5.31
C LYS A 169 -9.60 26.52 4.81
N ARG A 170 -8.80 26.97 3.85
CA ARG A 170 -8.92 28.32 3.28
C ARG A 170 -10.25 28.52 2.57
N CYS A 171 -10.63 27.59 1.69
CA CYS A 171 -11.93 27.70 1.02
C CYS A 171 -13.11 27.61 1.99
N LYS A 172 -13.07 26.73 3.01
CA LYS A 172 -14.12 26.66 4.03
C LYS A 172 -14.21 27.91 4.91
N THR A 173 -13.12 28.64 5.10
CA THR A 173 -13.12 29.91 5.87
C THR A 173 -13.91 30.99 5.14
N VAL A 174 -13.78 31.03 3.82
CA VAL A 174 -14.42 32.01 2.93
C VAL A 174 -15.85 31.61 2.55
N ALA A 175 -16.02 30.33 2.21
CA ALA A 175 -17.25 29.77 1.65
C ALA A 175 -17.54 28.40 2.29
N PRO A 176 -18.13 28.38 3.51
CA PRO A 176 -18.35 27.15 4.28
C PRO A 176 -19.20 26.09 3.55
N GLU A 177 -20.09 26.53 2.66
CA GLU A 177 -21.02 25.69 1.91
C GLU A 177 -20.34 24.87 0.78
N ILE A 178 -19.16 25.29 0.31
CA ILE A 178 -18.44 24.57 -0.74
C ILE A 178 -18.08 23.16 -0.25
N LYS A 179 -18.35 22.14 -1.07
CA LYS A 179 -18.00 20.75 -0.78
C LYS A 179 -16.62 20.41 -1.31
N LEU A 180 -15.76 19.84 -0.48
CA LEU A 180 -14.40 19.46 -0.87
C LEU A 180 -14.38 18.01 -1.34
N VAL A 181 -13.79 17.78 -2.52
CA VAL A 181 -13.71 16.48 -3.17
C VAL A 181 -12.27 16.01 -3.22
N TRP A 182 -11.99 14.87 -2.57
CA TRP A 182 -10.73 14.17 -2.77
C TRP A 182 -10.84 13.25 -3.97
N GLY A 183 -9.94 13.41 -4.94
CA GLY A 183 -10.13 12.87 -6.28
C GLY A 183 -9.04 11.93 -6.80
N PRO A 184 -8.77 10.78 -6.15
CA PRO A 184 -7.86 9.78 -6.70
C PRO A 184 -8.35 9.24 -8.05
N ALA A 185 -7.49 8.55 -8.79
CA ALA A 185 -7.92 7.65 -9.87
C ALA A 185 -8.51 6.33 -9.31
N GLY A 186 -8.26 6.01 -8.04
CA GLY A 186 -8.56 4.70 -7.47
C GLY A 186 -7.50 3.65 -7.85
N TYR A 187 -6.29 4.12 -8.17
CA TYR A 187 -5.13 3.27 -8.46
C TYR A 187 -4.61 2.62 -7.14
N PRO A 188 -3.93 1.46 -7.18
CA PRO A 188 -3.31 0.88 -5.98
C PRO A 188 -2.47 1.91 -5.22
N GLY A 189 -2.71 2.06 -3.91
CA GLY A 189 -2.07 3.04 -3.03
C GLY A 189 -2.70 4.44 -3.03
N ALA A 190 -3.93 4.60 -3.52
CA ALA A 190 -4.73 5.81 -3.34
C ALA A 190 -4.95 6.14 -1.85
N ASP A 191 -5.16 5.13 -1.02
CA ASP A 191 -5.31 5.24 0.43
C ASP A 191 -4.13 5.92 1.12
N GLU A 192 -2.92 5.87 0.55
CA GLU A 192 -1.74 6.59 1.04
C GLU A 192 -1.97 8.12 1.07
N TYR A 193 -2.83 8.66 0.20
CA TYR A 193 -3.06 10.10 0.03
C TYR A 193 -4.34 10.61 0.68
N TRP A 194 -5.02 9.79 1.50
CA TRP A 194 -6.28 10.16 2.15
C TRP A 194 -6.14 11.38 3.07
N PRO A 195 -6.81 12.52 2.79
CA PRO A 195 -6.69 13.74 3.59
C PRO A 195 -7.40 13.67 4.94
N GLY A 196 -8.22 12.66 5.19
CA GLY A 196 -9.00 12.53 6.43
C GLY A 196 -10.45 12.99 6.29
N GLU A 197 -11.30 12.44 7.16
CA GLU A 197 -12.76 12.60 7.08
C GLU A 197 -13.25 14.04 7.27
N GLU A 198 -12.50 14.86 8.01
CA GLU A 198 -12.88 16.25 8.32
C GLU A 198 -12.63 17.19 7.14
N ALA A 199 -11.63 16.90 6.31
CA ALA A 199 -11.25 17.74 5.18
C ALA A 199 -12.03 17.42 3.90
N VAL A 200 -12.72 16.29 3.85
CA VAL A 200 -13.33 15.74 2.62
C VAL A 200 -14.82 15.54 2.81
N ASP A 201 -15.62 16.18 1.95
CA ASP A 201 -17.07 15.99 1.90
C ASP A 201 -17.46 14.82 0.97
N LEU A 202 -16.72 14.62 -0.11
CA LEU A 202 -17.02 13.68 -1.18
C LEU A 202 -15.73 13.06 -1.77
N ILE A 203 -15.81 11.85 -2.31
CA ILE A 203 -14.72 11.22 -3.06
C ILE A 203 -15.08 11.18 -4.54
N SER A 204 -14.10 11.27 -5.42
CA SER A 204 -14.27 10.89 -6.83
C SER A 204 -13.21 9.88 -7.25
N ILE A 205 -13.54 8.96 -8.15
CA ILE A 205 -12.57 8.16 -8.90
C ILE A 205 -12.63 8.49 -10.39
N THR A 206 -11.48 8.52 -11.06
CA THR A 206 -11.43 8.61 -12.54
C THR A 206 -11.32 7.20 -13.14
N LEU A 207 -12.13 6.93 -14.16
CA LEU A 207 -12.04 5.74 -15.00
C LEU A 207 -11.13 6.04 -16.20
N ASP A 208 -10.13 5.18 -16.36
CA ASP A 208 -9.18 5.17 -17.47
C ASP A 208 -8.59 6.54 -17.86
N GLY A 209 -8.29 7.37 -16.84
CA GLY A 209 -7.71 8.70 -17.04
C GLY A 209 -6.32 8.66 -17.67
N LYS A 210 -5.86 9.80 -18.21
CA LYS A 210 -4.56 9.90 -18.90
C LYS A 210 -3.39 9.45 -18.02
N SER A 211 -3.42 9.72 -16.70
CA SER A 211 -2.37 9.24 -15.80
C SER A 211 -2.31 7.71 -15.76
N GLU A 212 -3.47 7.04 -15.71
CA GLU A 212 -3.53 5.58 -15.67
C GLU A 212 -3.14 4.93 -17.00
N GLN A 213 -3.47 5.58 -18.12
CA GLN A 213 -3.03 5.12 -19.45
C GLN A 213 -1.50 5.14 -19.60
N LEU A 214 -0.82 6.07 -18.92
CA LEU A 214 0.64 6.19 -18.91
C LEU A 214 1.33 5.31 -17.86
N ALA A 215 0.59 4.83 -16.84
CA ALA A 215 1.16 4.10 -15.73
C ALA A 215 1.48 2.63 -16.08
N THR A 216 2.66 2.16 -15.68
CA THR A 216 3.13 0.78 -15.93
C THR A 216 3.39 -0.02 -14.66
N SER A 217 3.25 0.59 -13.47
CA SER A 217 3.60 -0.03 -12.19
C SER A 217 2.67 -1.18 -11.78
N TYR A 218 1.45 -1.21 -12.29
CA TYR A 218 0.48 -2.29 -12.07
C TYR A 218 -0.13 -2.74 -13.41
N PRO A 219 -0.45 -4.04 -13.57
CA PRO A 219 -1.10 -4.54 -14.77
C PRO A 219 -2.50 -3.94 -14.94
N ARG A 220 -2.87 -3.67 -16.19
CA ARG A 220 -4.21 -3.20 -16.56
C ARG A 220 -5.21 -4.35 -16.38
N ILE A 221 -6.39 -4.04 -15.87
CA ILE A 221 -7.49 -5.01 -15.72
C ILE A 221 -8.36 -4.92 -16.98
N ALA A 222 -8.38 -5.98 -17.78
CA ALA A 222 -9.06 -5.98 -19.08
C ALA A 222 -10.60 -5.94 -18.95
N ASN A 223 -11.16 -6.59 -17.92
CA ASN A 223 -12.60 -6.61 -17.71
C ASN A 223 -13.04 -5.28 -17.04
N PRO A 224 -13.91 -4.47 -17.68
CA PRO A 224 -14.27 -3.14 -17.19
C PRO A 224 -15.04 -3.19 -15.86
N ILE A 225 -15.94 -4.17 -15.69
CA ILE A 225 -16.69 -4.39 -14.44
C ILE A 225 -15.71 -4.62 -13.28
N THR A 226 -14.72 -5.49 -13.48
CA THR A 226 -13.68 -5.80 -12.49
C THR A 226 -12.80 -4.57 -12.20
N ALA A 227 -12.45 -3.80 -13.23
CA ALA A 227 -11.65 -2.59 -13.07
C ALA A 227 -12.36 -1.54 -12.22
N ILE A 228 -13.64 -1.26 -12.51
CA ILE A 228 -14.50 -0.36 -11.73
C ILE A 228 -14.67 -0.89 -10.31
N LYS A 229 -14.95 -2.20 -10.18
CA LYS A 229 -15.11 -2.85 -8.88
C LYS A 229 -13.91 -2.65 -7.98
N ARG A 230 -12.70 -2.92 -8.49
CA ARG A 230 -11.45 -2.78 -7.71
C ARG A 230 -11.19 -1.34 -7.29
N LYS A 231 -11.48 -0.35 -8.15
CA LYS A 231 -11.35 1.08 -7.79
C LYS A 231 -12.26 1.46 -6.62
N ILE A 232 -13.54 1.10 -6.67
CA ILE A 232 -14.49 1.38 -5.58
C ILE A 232 -14.11 0.60 -4.31
N HIS A 233 -13.69 -0.67 -4.44
CA HIS A 233 -13.24 -1.50 -3.31
C HIS A 233 -12.03 -0.92 -2.55
N ARG A 234 -11.10 -0.25 -3.25
CA ARG A 234 -10.00 0.47 -2.59
C ARG A 234 -10.48 1.65 -1.75
N MET A 235 -11.58 2.30 -2.15
CA MET A 235 -12.16 3.44 -1.42
C MET A 235 -12.89 3.01 -0.14
N ARG A 236 -13.18 1.70 -0.01
CA ARG A 236 -12.98 0.90 1.19
C ARG A 236 -12.96 1.58 2.57
N PHE A 237 -11.88 2.27 2.86
CA PHE A 237 -11.56 2.76 4.20
C PHE A 237 -12.11 4.16 4.48
N MET A 238 -12.70 4.79 3.46
CA MET A 238 -13.21 6.16 3.53
C MET A 238 -14.73 6.11 3.45
N ASP A 239 -15.40 6.42 4.57
CA ASP A 239 -16.86 6.42 4.67
C ASP A 239 -17.46 7.73 4.11
N LYS A 240 -17.34 7.90 2.80
CA LYS A 240 -17.86 9.04 2.05
C LYS A 240 -18.58 8.57 0.77
N PRO A 241 -19.58 9.32 0.29
CA PRO A 241 -20.13 9.08 -1.03
C PRO A 241 -19.04 9.25 -2.10
N LEU A 242 -19.17 8.52 -3.20
CA LEU A 242 -18.17 8.42 -4.26
C LEU A 242 -18.81 8.76 -5.61
N LEU A 243 -18.22 9.70 -6.33
CA LEU A 243 -18.52 9.96 -7.74
C LEU A 243 -17.60 9.16 -8.65
N ILE A 244 -18.15 8.64 -9.73
CA ILE A 244 -17.41 7.95 -10.79
C ILE A 244 -17.31 8.93 -11.97
N LEU A 245 -16.09 9.27 -12.34
CA LEU A 245 -15.79 10.17 -13.44
C LEU A 245 -15.21 9.38 -14.61
N ALA A 246 -15.57 9.75 -15.83
CA ALA A 246 -14.98 9.21 -17.05
C ALA A 246 -14.73 10.33 -18.06
N SER A 247 -13.91 10.08 -19.07
CA SER A 247 -13.71 11.05 -20.15
C SER A 247 -15.03 11.31 -20.90
N ARG A 248 -15.20 12.50 -21.48
CA ARG A 248 -16.41 12.81 -22.28
C ARG A 248 -16.65 11.81 -23.41
N LYS A 249 -15.58 11.28 -24.02
CA LYS A 249 -15.67 10.28 -25.10
C LYS A 249 -16.25 8.96 -24.62
N GLU A 250 -15.86 8.51 -23.44
CA GLU A 250 -16.32 7.24 -22.87
C GLU A 250 -17.74 7.31 -22.33
N LYS A 251 -18.21 8.49 -21.89
CA LYS A 251 -19.59 8.67 -21.44
C LYS A 251 -20.62 8.28 -22.50
N ASP A 252 -20.31 8.54 -23.77
CA ASP A 252 -21.22 8.27 -24.88
C ASP A 252 -21.23 6.78 -25.28
N ASP A 253 -20.43 5.93 -24.61
CA ASP A 253 -20.47 4.47 -24.72
C ASP A 253 -21.57 3.90 -23.80
N PRO A 254 -22.67 3.34 -24.37
CA PRO A 254 -23.74 2.75 -23.58
C PRO A 254 -23.27 1.61 -22.66
N SER A 255 -22.21 0.89 -23.04
CA SER A 255 -21.67 -0.24 -22.28
C SER A 255 -21.01 0.18 -20.97
N LEU A 256 -20.58 1.44 -20.85
CA LEU A 256 -19.98 1.97 -19.63
C LEU A 256 -20.99 2.06 -18.49
N SER A 257 -22.20 2.55 -18.79
CA SER A 257 -23.28 2.67 -17.79
C SER A 257 -23.70 1.29 -17.26
N ASP A 258 -23.75 0.30 -18.16
CA ASP A 258 -24.02 -1.10 -17.81
C ASP A 258 -22.90 -1.68 -16.92
N SER A 259 -21.64 -1.46 -17.30
CA SER A 259 -20.47 -1.91 -16.53
C SER A 259 -20.43 -1.29 -15.13
N ILE A 260 -20.75 0.01 -15.00
CA ILE A 260 -20.82 0.70 -13.70
C ILE A 260 -21.93 0.08 -12.85
N ARG A 261 -23.12 -0.12 -13.42
CA ARG A 261 -24.27 -0.70 -12.70
C ARG A 261 -23.95 -2.10 -12.21
N GLU A 262 -23.36 -2.94 -13.05
CA GLU A 262 -22.99 -4.31 -12.71
C GLU A 262 -21.89 -4.33 -11.64
N ALA A 263 -20.85 -3.51 -11.77
CA ALA A 263 -19.78 -3.40 -10.77
C ALA A 263 -20.32 -2.97 -9.40
N ILE A 264 -21.22 -1.98 -9.36
CA ILE A 264 -21.87 -1.54 -8.11
C ILE A 264 -22.74 -2.66 -7.53
N ALA A 265 -23.49 -3.39 -8.36
CA ALA A 265 -24.30 -4.52 -7.92
C ALA A 265 -23.45 -5.64 -7.31
N GLU A 266 -22.30 -5.96 -7.92
CA GLU A 266 -21.35 -6.91 -7.36
C GLU A 266 -20.79 -6.44 -6.01
N ILE A 267 -20.31 -5.19 -5.93
CA ILE A 267 -19.79 -4.66 -4.66
C ILE A 267 -20.82 -4.73 -3.56
N LYS A 268 -22.07 -4.34 -3.84
CA LYS A 268 -23.16 -4.36 -2.86
C LYS A 268 -23.44 -5.78 -2.34
N LYS A 269 -23.27 -6.81 -3.17
CA LYS A 269 -23.37 -8.22 -2.74
C LYS A 269 -22.21 -8.63 -1.82
N GLU A 270 -21.02 -8.07 -2.04
CA GLU A 270 -19.80 -8.39 -1.28
C GLU A 270 -19.61 -7.50 -0.02
N GLU A 271 -20.36 -6.40 0.07
CA GLU A 271 -20.14 -5.30 1.01
C GLU A 271 -20.34 -5.71 2.48
N HIS A 272 -21.42 -6.45 2.78
CA HIS A 272 -21.86 -6.68 4.17
C HIS A 272 -20.78 -7.34 5.04
N GLY A 273 -20.02 -8.29 4.47
CA GLY A 273 -18.93 -8.98 5.19
C GLY A 273 -17.60 -8.24 5.14
N MET A 274 -17.36 -7.35 4.17
CA MET A 274 -16.08 -6.67 4.02
C MET A 274 -16.02 -5.35 4.80
N ASN A 275 -17.14 -4.61 4.87
CA ASN A 275 -17.16 -3.28 5.48
C ASN A 275 -17.46 -3.28 6.98
N THR A 276 -18.16 -4.29 7.49
CA THR A 276 -18.42 -4.46 8.93
C THR A 276 -17.15 -4.78 9.73
N ASN A 277 -16.12 -5.27 9.03
CA ASN A 277 -14.85 -5.69 9.62
C ASN A 277 -13.72 -4.68 9.39
N LEU A 278 -14.03 -3.42 9.07
CA LEU A 278 -13.04 -2.36 9.02
C LEU A 278 -12.74 -1.83 10.42
N ALA A 279 -11.49 -1.39 10.64
CA ALA A 279 -11.07 -0.79 11.88
C ALA A 279 -11.96 0.41 12.24
N LYS A 280 -12.58 0.36 13.41
CA LYS A 280 -13.11 1.57 14.05
C LYS A 280 -11.90 2.41 14.50
N LYS A 281 -11.93 3.73 14.26
CA LYS A 281 -10.86 4.63 14.72
C LYS A 281 -10.45 4.26 16.16
N PRO A 282 -9.14 4.12 16.46
CA PRO A 282 -8.71 3.78 17.80
C PRO A 282 -9.19 4.84 18.79
N SER A 283 -9.64 4.40 19.97
CA SER A 283 -9.56 5.28 21.14
C SER A 283 -8.10 5.39 21.56
N ALA A 284 -7.65 6.57 22.02
CA ALA A 284 -6.28 6.81 22.47
C ALA A 284 -5.80 5.80 23.56
N LEU A 285 -6.73 5.09 24.21
CA LEU A 285 -6.48 4.10 25.24
C LEU A 285 -5.92 2.76 24.71
N SER A 286 -6.14 2.37 23.45
CA SER A 286 -5.65 1.07 22.92
C SER A 286 -4.15 1.08 22.60
N VAL A 287 -3.60 2.27 22.31
CA VAL A 287 -2.18 2.46 21.96
C VAL A 287 -1.29 2.35 23.21
N ALA A 288 -1.79 2.81 24.36
CA ALA A 288 -1.06 2.74 25.63
C ALA A 288 -0.98 1.33 26.23
N ALA A 289 -1.97 0.46 25.96
CA ALA A 289 -2.06 -0.87 26.58
C ALA A 289 -1.16 -1.94 25.94
N GLN A 290 -0.66 -1.72 24.72
CA GLN A 290 0.27 -2.65 24.05
C GLN A 290 1.75 -2.33 24.34
N GLY A 291 2.04 -1.25 25.07
CA GLY A 291 3.35 -0.60 25.11
C GLY A 291 4.38 -1.11 26.13
N MET A 292 4.44 -2.39 26.50
CA MET A 292 5.45 -2.83 27.50
C MET A 292 6.15 -4.19 27.25
N SER A 293 5.76 -5.01 26.26
CA SER A 293 6.47 -6.27 25.98
C SER A 293 7.55 -6.08 24.91
N LYS A 294 8.72 -6.70 25.12
CA LYS A 294 9.76 -6.82 24.10
C LYS A 294 9.22 -7.62 22.90
N PRO A 295 9.65 -7.34 21.66
CA PRO A 295 9.17 -8.09 20.51
C PRO A 295 9.61 -9.55 20.62
N GLU A 296 8.73 -10.46 20.22
CA GLU A 296 9.03 -11.87 20.01
C GLU A 296 10.19 -12.02 19.01
N ILE A 297 11.21 -12.81 19.36
CA ILE A 297 12.41 -12.98 18.51
C ILE A 297 12.33 -14.32 17.79
N GLY A 298 12.05 -14.25 16.49
CA GLY A 298 11.97 -15.39 15.58
C GLY A 298 13.18 -15.53 14.65
N VAL A 299 13.37 -16.74 14.12
CA VAL A 299 14.27 -16.99 12.99
C VAL A 299 13.64 -17.95 11.98
N TYR A 300 13.83 -17.67 10.68
CA TYR A 300 13.75 -18.66 9.62
C TYR A 300 15.17 -19.16 9.35
N ASP A 301 15.50 -20.36 9.84
CA ASP A 301 16.87 -20.86 9.81
C ASP A 301 16.88 -22.39 9.60
N PRO A 302 16.49 -22.88 8.41
CA PRO A 302 16.38 -24.32 8.15
C PRO A 302 17.73 -25.06 8.27
N LYS A 303 18.86 -24.33 8.29
CA LYS A 303 20.22 -24.87 8.49
C LYS A 303 20.61 -24.93 9.98
N GLN A 304 19.79 -24.40 10.89
CA GLN A 304 19.98 -24.42 12.34
C GLN A 304 21.27 -23.75 12.83
N PHE A 305 21.71 -22.68 12.16
CA PHE A 305 22.87 -21.88 12.58
C PHE A 305 22.57 -20.92 13.74
N LEU A 306 21.37 -20.35 13.79
CA LEU A 306 20.90 -19.36 14.76
C LEU A 306 19.92 -19.94 15.78
N ILE A 307 19.11 -20.95 15.44
CA ILE A 307 18.07 -21.56 16.30
C ILE A 307 18.57 -21.94 17.70
N LYS A 308 19.86 -22.29 17.82
CA LYS A 308 20.48 -22.69 19.10
C LYS A 308 20.82 -21.50 20.02
N SER A 309 20.60 -20.26 19.59
CA SER A 309 20.76 -19.10 20.46
C SER A 309 19.63 -19.10 21.51
N LYS A 310 19.98 -18.88 22.77
CA LYS A 310 19.03 -18.80 23.90
C LYS A 310 18.00 -17.67 23.75
N SER A 311 18.26 -16.73 22.85
CA SER A 311 17.41 -15.57 22.63
C SER A 311 16.35 -15.79 21.54
N VAL A 312 16.41 -16.92 20.82
CA VAL A 312 15.36 -17.33 19.89
C VAL A 312 14.18 -17.83 20.71
N GLN A 313 13.00 -17.30 20.41
CA GLN A 313 11.74 -17.64 21.07
C GLN A 313 10.77 -18.31 20.08
N ALA A 314 10.84 -17.96 18.80
CA ALA A 314 10.03 -18.56 17.75
C ALA A 314 10.84 -19.10 16.56
N GLU A 315 10.33 -20.14 15.92
CA GLU A 315 10.88 -20.67 14.66
C GLU A 315 9.87 -20.54 13.53
N HIS A 316 10.34 -20.07 12.37
CA HIS A 316 9.51 -19.89 11.21
C HIS A 316 9.56 -21.13 10.30
N LEU A 317 8.39 -21.66 9.98
CA LEU A 317 8.18 -22.75 9.03
C LEU A 317 7.36 -22.24 7.83
N PHE A 318 7.82 -22.50 6.62
CA PHE A 318 7.01 -22.39 5.41
C PHE A 318 6.44 -23.76 5.11
N ILE A 319 5.11 -23.84 4.98
CA ILE A 319 4.42 -25.10 4.76
C ILE A 319 3.55 -24.98 3.52
N ASP A 320 3.39 -26.08 2.81
CA ASP A 320 2.53 -26.21 1.65
C ASP A 320 1.68 -27.49 1.72
N LEU A 321 0.75 -27.69 0.77
CA LEU A 321 -0.15 -28.85 0.78
C LEU A 321 0.64 -30.16 0.78
N GLY A 322 1.73 -30.23 0.01
CA GLY A 322 2.59 -31.40 -0.09
C GLY A 322 3.30 -31.73 1.22
N THR A 323 3.83 -30.72 1.92
CA THR A 323 4.50 -30.93 3.22
C THR A 323 3.54 -31.42 4.32
N ILE A 324 2.26 -31.07 4.22
CA ILE A 324 1.22 -31.59 5.10
C ILE A 324 0.92 -33.05 4.74
N GLN A 325 0.76 -33.34 3.45
CA GLN A 325 0.41 -34.66 2.93
C GLN A 325 1.49 -35.73 3.16
N ASP A 326 2.77 -35.35 3.09
CA ASP A 326 3.89 -36.29 3.32
C ASP A 326 4.38 -36.34 4.76
N GLY A 327 3.77 -35.53 5.65
CA GLY A 327 4.07 -35.50 7.08
C GLY A 327 5.36 -34.77 7.47
N SER A 328 6.07 -34.14 6.52
CA SER A 328 7.26 -33.34 6.82
C SER A 328 6.93 -32.15 7.74
N PHE A 329 5.80 -31.48 7.52
CA PHE A 329 5.33 -30.42 8.42
C PHE A 329 5.17 -30.93 9.86
N ALA A 330 4.49 -32.07 10.04
CA ALA A 330 4.26 -32.64 11.38
C ALA A 330 5.58 -32.96 12.10
N LYS A 331 6.60 -33.43 11.36
CA LYS A 331 7.93 -33.71 11.90
C LYS A 331 8.65 -32.42 12.33
N GLU A 332 8.67 -31.41 11.48
CA GLU A 332 9.34 -30.13 11.76
C GLU A 332 8.68 -29.38 12.91
N PHE A 333 7.34 -29.29 12.90
CA PHE A 333 6.57 -28.64 13.95
C PHE A 333 6.80 -29.30 15.32
N LYS A 334 6.80 -30.63 15.39
CA LYS A 334 7.14 -31.35 16.64
C LYS A 334 8.56 -31.04 17.13
N ALA A 335 9.51 -30.81 16.22
CA ALA A 335 10.87 -30.45 16.59
C ALA A 335 10.96 -29.02 17.17
N VAL A 336 10.17 -28.07 16.64
CA VAL A 336 10.02 -26.72 17.21
C VAL A 336 9.44 -26.80 18.62
N VAL A 337 8.32 -27.53 18.79
CA VAL A 337 7.67 -27.72 20.10
C VAL A 337 8.61 -28.40 21.09
N ALA A 338 9.39 -29.40 20.67
CA ALA A 338 10.36 -30.09 21.54
C ALA A 338 11.50 -29.17 22.01
N ARG A 339 11.78 -28.07 21.30
CA ARG A 339 12.70 -27.02 21.74
C ARG A 339 12.05 -25.97 22.64
N ASN A 340 10.75 -26.10 22.91
CA ASN A 340 9.95 -25.13 23.65
C ASN A 340 9.98 -23.73 23.02
N HIS A 341 10.05 -23.68 21.69
CA HIS A 341 9.89 -22.45 20.91
C HIS A 341 8.45 -22.33 20.40
N ASP A 342 7.97 -21.11 20.28
CA ASP A 342 6.76 -20.79 19.53
C ASP A 342 7.00 -20.98 18.02
N ALA A 343 5.93 -21.00 17.23
CA ALA A 343 6.04 -21.22 15.79
C ALA A 343 5.43 -20.09 14.98
N ILE A 344 6.13 -19.65 13.93
CA ILE A 344 5.58 -18.81 12.88
C ILE A 344 5.33 -19.74 11.69
N ILE A 345 4.08 -19.99 11.33
CA ILE A 345 3.73 -20.89 10.22
C ILE A 345 3.21 -20.06 9.07
N SER A 346 3.91 -20.08 7.94
CA SER A 346 3.43 -19.52 6.67
C SER A 346 2.82 -20.62 5.82
N MET A 347 1.49 -20.70 5.83
CA MET A 347 0.72 -21.60 4.99
C MET A 347 0.64 -21.04 3.57
N GLU A 348 1.30 -21.74 2.66
CA GLU A 348 1.32 -21.46 1.24
C GLU A 348 0.45 -22.52 0.53
N PRO A 349 -0.79 -22.21 0.11
CA PRO A 349 -1.70 -23.19 -0.48
C PRO A 349 -1.33 -23.51 -1.94
N TRP A 350 -0.09 -23.90 -2.20
CA TRP A 350 0.43 -24.36 -3.49
C TRP A 350 1.16 -25.70 -3.30
N LYS A 351 1.69 -26.27 -4.40
CA LYS A 351 2.38 -27.58 -4.41
C LYS A 351 1.60 -28.70 -3.77
N ASP A 352 0.75 -29.30 -4.58
CA ASP A 352 -0.10 -30.38 -4.19
C ASP A 352 0.45 -31.73 -4.68
N ARG A 353 0.56 -32.72 -3.79
CA ARG A 353 0.93 -34.09 -4.19
C ARG A 353 -0.28 -34.90 -4.63
N LYS A 354 -1.50 -34.46 -4.30
CA LYS A 354 -2.72 -34.90 -4.97
C LYS A 354 -2.74 -34.19 -6.33
N ILE A 355 -3.07 -34.88 -7.42
CA ILE A 355 -3.06 -34.32 -8.80
C ILE A 355 -4.25 -33.34 -9.00
N ARG A 356 -4.33 -32.32 -8.16
CA ARG A 356 -5.23 -31.16 -8.29
C ARG A 356 -4.38 -30.09 -8.98
N LYS A 357 -4.54 -29.92 -10.31
CA LYS A 357 -3.87 -28.80 -11.02
C LYS A 357 -4.50 -27.51 -10.54
N ASP A 358 -3.81 -26.77 -9.69
CA ASP A 358 -4.45 -25.68 -8.97
C ASP A 358 -3.84 -24.31 -9.23
N THR A 359 -4.39 -23.61 -10.22
CA THR A 359 -4.18 -22.17 -10.40
C THR A 359 -5.24 -21.33 -9.70
N ASN A 360 -6.20 -21.96 -9.01
CA ASN A 360 -7.38 -21.35 -8.40
C ASN A 360 -7.39 -21.53 -6.87
N VAL A 361 -6.20 -21.50 -6.26
CA VAL A 361 -5.96 -21.89 -4.87
C VAL A 361 -6.87 -21.17 -3.86
N LEU A 362 -7.21 -19.90 -4.12
CA LEU A 362 -8.13 -19.13 -3.29
C LEU A 362 -9.57 -19.61 -3.40
N LEU A 363 -10.04 -19.92 -4.61
CA LEU A 363 -11.38 -20.48 -4.84
C LEU A 363 -11.50 -21.88 -4.24
N ASN A 364 -10.46 -22.70 -4.38
CA ASN A 364 -10.44 -24.05 -3.85
C ASN A 364 -10.35 -24.06 -2.31
N THR A 365 -9.67 -23.06 -1.72
CA THR A 365 -9.74 -22.80 -0.28
C THR A 365 -11.18 -22.55 0.18
N VAL A 366 -11.90 -21.59 -0.41
CA VAL A 366 -13.28 -21.30 0.03
C VAL A 366 -14.28 -22.41 -0.32
N SER A 367 -13.95 -23.29 -1.25
CA SER A 367 -14.77 -24.43 -1.66
C SER A 367 -14.53 -25.69 -0.82
N GLY A 368 -13.65 -25.62 0.18
CA GLY A 368 -13.33 -26.72 1.08
C GLY A 368 -12.47 -27.84 0.47
N VAL A 369 -11.82 -27.58 -0.67
CA VAL A 369 -11.02 -28.61 -1.37
C VAL A 369 -9.83 -29.07 -0.54
N TYR A 370 -9.31 -28.23 0.36
CA TYR A 370 -8.14 -28.50 1.19
C TYR A 370 -8.46 -28.80 2.67
N ASP A 371 -9.73 -29.08 2.98
CA ASP A 371 -10.19 -29.21 4.37
C ASP A 371 -9.48 -30.32 5.14
N ASP A 372 -9.06 -31.39 4.48
CA ASP A 372 -8.32 -32.48 5.12
C ASP A 372 -6.91 -32.02 5.54
N GLU A 373 -6.24 -31.28 4.67
CA GLU A 373 -4.93 -30.68 4.99
C GLU A 373 -5.06 -29.62 6.09
N PHE A 374 -6.08 -28.75 6.01
CA PHE A 374 -6.32 -27.73 7.04
C PHE A 374 -6.64 -28.37 8.40
N ARG A 375 -7.46 -29.42 8.43
CA ARG A 375 -7.74 -30.18 9.66
C ARG A 375 -6.49 -30.76 10.28
N THR A 376 -5.58 -31.30 9.46
CA THR A 376 -4.29 -31.80 9.92
C THR A 376 -3.46 -30.68 10.56
N VAL A 377 -3.40 -29.51 9.94
CA VAL A 377 -2.69 -28.34 10.49
C VAL A 377 -3.27 -27.92 11.83
N TYR A 378 -4.59 -27.74 11.92
CA TYR A 378 -5.27 -27.30 13.14
C TYR A 378 -5.17 -28.33 14.28
N GLN A 379 -5.25 -29.63 13.98
CA GLN A 379 -5.07 -30.69 14.97
C GLN A 379 -3.66 -30.70 15.55
N LEU A 380 -2.63 -30.53 14.71
CA LEU A 380 -1.24 -30.46 15.18
C LEU A 380 -1.01 -29.23 16.07
N ILE A 381 -1.50 -28.06 15.65
CA ILE A 381 -1.37 -26.83 16.43
C ILE A 381 -2.09 -26.93 17.78
N SER A 382 -3.30 -27.52 17.80
CA SER A 382 -4.09 -27.67 19.04
C SER A 382 -3.51 -28.68 20.04
N ALA A 383 -2.54 -29.50 19.62
CA ALA A 383 -1.93 -30.53 20.46
C ALA A 383 -0.77 -30.00 21.33
N THR A 384 -0.48 -28.69 21.28
CA THR A 384 0.61 -28.05 22.04
C THR A 384 0.12 -26.81 22.77
N THR A 385 0.88 -26.36 23.76
CA THR A 385 0.66 -25.11 24.50
C THR A 385 1.41 -23.92 23.88
N GLN A 386 2.33 -24.17 22.94
CA GLN A 386 3.11 -23.14 22.24
C GLN A 386 2.21 -22.21 21.44
N THR A 387 2.56 -20.93 21.39
CA THR A 387 1.88 -19.96 20.54
C THR A 387 2.21 -20.26 19.08
N VAL A 388 1.21 -20.17 18.21
CA VAL A 388 1.41 -20.32 16.77
C VAL A 388 0.94 -19.07 16.04
N TYR A 389 1.88 -18.32 15.46
CA TYR A 389 1.62 -17.22 14.56
C TYR A 389 1.34 -17.77 13.16
N LEU A 390 0.07 -17.90 12.82
CA LEU A 390 -0.39 -18.51 11.59
C LEU A 390 -0.61 -17.44 10.51
N ARG A 391 0.23 -17.46 9.48
CA ARG A 391 0.22 -16.57 8.31
C ARG A 391 -0.26 -17.34 7.09
N PHE A 392 -1.18 -16.79 6.31
CA PHE A 392 -1.75 -17.47 5.14
C PHE A 392 -1.56 -16.64 3.87
N ALA A 393 -1.10 -17.30 2.79
CA ALA A 393 -1.02 -16.73 1.44
C ALA A 393 -0.42 -15.31 1.43
N HIS A 394 0.79 -15.19 1.99
CA HIS A 394 1.53 -13.94 2.16
C HIS A 394 1.91 -13.26 0.82
N GLU A 395 2.28 -11.97 0.88
CA GLU A 395 2.74 -11.15 -0.26
C GLU A 395 1.77 -11.12 -1.46
N MET A 396 0.48 -11.21 -1.18
CA MET A 396 -0.58 -11.28 -2.18
C MET A 396 -0.70 -10.01 -3.03
N GLU A 397 -0.27 -8.86 -2.50
CA GLU A 397 -0.44 -7.55 -3.11
C GLU A 397 0.58 -7.25 -4.21
N ILE A 398 1.71 -7.95 -4.22
CA ILE A 398 2.79 -7.69 -5.16
C ILE A 398 2.26 -8.01 -6.58
N PRO A 399 2.33 -7.07 -7.55
CA PRO A 399 1.71 -7.20 -8.86
C PRO A 399 2.50 -8.10 -9.82
N ILE A 400 2.95 -9.26 -9.34
CA ILE A 400 3.64 -10.31 -10.09
C ILE A 400 2.87 -11.62 -9.98
N ARG A 401 3.44 -12.71 -10.53
CA ARG A 401 2.85 -14.07 -10.49
C ARG A 401 3.87 -15.08 -9.96
N ARG A 402 4.56 -14.75 -8.86
CA ARG A 402 5.47 -15.69 -8.18
C ARG A 402 4.68 -16.73 -7.41
N TYR A 403 3.60 -16.32 -6.76
CA TYR A 403 2.66 -17.20 -6.05
C TYR A 403 1.30 -17.29 -6.76
N ALA A 404 0.63 -18.44 -6.64
CA ALA A 404 -0.65 -18.70 -7.31
C ALA A 404 -1.81 -17.79 -6.85
N TRP A 405 -1.68 -17.19 -5.66
CA TRP A 405 -2.64 -16.25 -5.08
C TRP A 405 -2.35 -14.77 -5.39
N GLN A 406 -1.19 -14.44 -5.97
CA GLN A 406 -0.86 -13.07 -6.36
C GLN A 406 -1.61 -12.65 -7.63
N SER A 407 -1.87 -11.34 -7.77
CA SER A 407 -2.59 -10.76 -8.92
C SER A 407 -3.99 -11.35 -9.16
N GLN A 408 -4.59 -11.99 -8.14
CA GLN A 408 -5.97 -12.50 -8.12
C GLN A 408 -6.97 -11.42 -7.64
N ASP A 409 -8.23 -11.80 -7.46
CA ASP A 409 -9.26 -10.95 -6.86
C ASP A 409 -9.02 -10.74 -5.34
N PRO A 410 -8.82 -9.49 -4.87
CA PRO A 410 -8.61 -9.19 -3.45
C PRO A 410 -9.80 -9.55 -2.54
N VAL A 411 -11.02 -9.53 -3.07
CA VAL A 411 -12.21 -9.95 -2.30
C VAL A 411 -12.22 -11.46 -2.13
N LEU A 412 -11.87 -12.22 -3.16
CA LEU A 412 -11.71 -13.68 -3.06
C LEU A 412 -10.58 -14.06 -2.09
N TYR A 413 -9.45 -13.35 -2.14
CA TYR A 413 -8.38 -13.52 -1.15
C TYR A 413 -8.89 -13.31 0.27
N SER A 414 -9.64 -12.23 0.49
CA SER A 414 -10.18 -11.91 1.82
C SER A 414 -11.13 -13.02 2.30
N LYS A 415 -11.99 -13.54 1.42
CA LYS A 415 -12.86 -14.70 1.72
C LYS A 415 -12.04 -15.95 2.06
N ALA A 416 -10.99 -16.26 1.29
CA ALA A 416 -10.12 -17.41 1.53
C ALA A 416 -9.34 -17.30 2.85
N PHE A 417 -8.81 -16.11 3.16
CA PHE A 417 -8.14 -15.83 4.43
C PHE A 417 -9.09 -16.04 5.61
N ARG A 418 -10.31 -15.46 5.53
CA ARG A 418 -11.35 -15.62 6.55
C ARG A 418 -11.76 -17.08 6.72
N TYR A 419 -11.86 -17.83 5.62
CA TYR A 419 -12.17 -19.26 5.64
C TYR A 419 -11.08 -20.03 6.40
N PHE A 420 -9.82 -19.87 6.01
CA PHE A 420 -8.70 -20.57 6.62
C PHE A 420 -8.51 -20.20 8.10
N MET A 421 -8.62 -18.92 8.47
CA MET A 421 -8.43 -18.46 9.86
C MET A 421 -9.56 -18.84 10.81
N ASN A 422 -10.75 -19.15 10.28
CA ASN A 422 -11.90 -19.59 11.09
C ASN A 422 -12.17 -21.09 11.01
N PHE A 423 -11.29 -21.86 10.34
CA PHE A 423 -11.50 -23.27 10.04
C PHE A 423 -11.82 -24.12 11.30
N ASP A 424 -11.03 -23.98 12.36
CA ASP A 424 -11.28 -24.62 13.67
C ASP A 424 -10.90 -23.70 14.84
N GLY A 425 -11.30 -22.42 14.74
CA GLY A 425 -10.93 -21.37 15.70
C GLY A 425 -11.44 -21.58 17.13
N LYS A 426 -12.34 -22.54 17.36
CA LYS A 426 -12.82 -22.90 18.72
C LYS A 426 -11.84 -23.82 19.46
N THR A 427 -11.11 -24.64 18.73
CA THR A 427 -10.24 -25.68 19.27
C THR A 427 -8.81 -25.17 19.40
N ALA A 428 -8.29 -24.50 18.38
CA ALA A 428 -6.91 -24.01 18.32
C ALA A 428 -6.73 -22.61 18.95
N LYS A 429 -6.98 -22.49 20.27
CA LYS A 429 -6.94 -21.19 20.99
C LYS A 429 -5.54 -20.55 21.09
N ASN A 430 -4.49 -21.32 20.80
CA ASN A 430 -3.09 -20.87 20.78
C ASN A 430 -2.69 -20.22 19.43
N ILE A 431 -3.60 -20.16 18.45
CA ILE A 431 -3.35 -19.47 17.17
C ILE A 431 -3.43 -17.96 17.33
N ARG A 432 -2.45 -17.29 16.74
CA ARG A 432 -2.41 -15.86 16.46
C ARG A 432 -2.50 -15.65 14.96
N ARG A 433 -3.57 -15.00 14.48
CA ARG A 433 -3.88 -14.85 13.05
C ARG A 433 -3.09 -13.69 12.44
N VAL A 434 -2.19 -14.01 11.51
CA VAL A 434 -1.30 -13.03 10.87
C VAL A 434 -1.77 -12.78 9.43
N TRP A 435 -2.20 -11.55 9.14
CA TRP A 435 -2.39 -11.10 7.76
C TRP A 435 -1.04 -10.75 7.15
N GLY A 436 -0.77 -11.29 5.95
CA GLY A 436 0.59 -11.50 5.46
C GLY A 436 1.12 -10.59 4.34
N PRO A 437 0.83 -9.28 4.22
CA PRO A 437 1.34 -8.53 3.07
C PRO A 437 2.88 -8.38 3.16
N ALA A 438 3.51 -8.10 2.02
CA ALA A 438 4.88 -7.59 2.03
C ALA A 438 4.95 -6.21 2.71
N GLY A 439 3.85 -5.45 2.65
CA GLY A 439 3.72 -4.06 3.08
C GLY A 439 3.89 -3.07 1.93
N ASP A 440 3.73 -3.56 0.70
CA ASP A 440 3.95 -2.77 -0.49
C ASP A 440 2.75 -1.89 -0.86
N ARG A 441 2.90 -1.07 -1.89
CA ARG A 441 1.83 -0.18 -2.34
C ARG A 441 0.57 -1.01 -2.66
N GLY A 442 -0.57 -0.56 -2.17
CA GLY A 442 -1.86 -1.24 -2.39
C GLY A 442 -2.16 -2.44 -1.48
N SER A 443 -1.36 -2.72 -0.44
CA SER A 443 -1.65 -3.83 0.50
C SER A 443 -3.07 -3.78 1.07
N LEU A 444 -3.57 -2.60 1.47
CA LEU A 444 -4.90 -2.48 2.09
C LEU A 444 -6.05 -2.91 1.17
N GLU A 445 -5.85 -3.00 -0.14
CA GLU A 445 -6.84 -3.62 -1.03
C GLU A 445 -7.17 -5.07 -0.63
N TRP A 446 -6.23 -5.75 0.01
CA TRP A 446 -6.28 -7.17 0.39
C TRP A 446 -6.61 -7.40 1.87
N TRP A 447 -6.96 -6.35 2.61
CA TRP A 447 -7.31 -6.44 4.03
C TRP A 447 -8.57 -7.31 4.27
N PRO A 448 -8.47 -8.40 5.05
CA PRO A 448 -9.57 -9.36 5.25
C PRO A 448 -10.52 -9.02 6.40
N GLY A 449 -10.15 -8.06 7.26
CA GLY A 449 -10.97 -7.57 8.36
C GLY A 449 -10.35 -7.69 9.75
N ASP A 450 -10.68 -6.75 10.62
CA ASP A 450 -10.18 -6.63 12.00
C ASP A 450 -10.57 -7.80 12.90
N ASP A 451 -11.68 -8.48 12.62
CA ASP A 451 -12.21 -9.59 13.41
C ASP A 451 -11.45 -10.91 13.20
N VAL A 452 -10.74 -11.03 12.08
CA VAL A 452 -9.98 -12.23 11.68
C VAL A 452 -8.46 -12.01 11.66
N VAL A 453 -7.99 -10.82 12.03
CA VAL A 453 -6.55 -10.49 12.08
C VAL A 453 -6.16 -10.07 13.48
N ASP A 454 -5.15 -10.74 14.02
CA ASP A 454 -4.51 -10.38 15.28
C ASP A 454 -3.26 -9.53 15.03
N TYR A 455 -2.50 -9.80 13.95
CA TYR A 455 -1.25 -9.11 13.61
C TYR A 455 -1.12 -8.81 12.11
N ILE A 456 -0.48 -7.69 11.77
CA ILE A 456 -0.07 -7.35 10.39
C ILE A 456 1.39 -7.78 10.19
N SER A 457 1.64 -8.59 9.19
CA SER A 457 2.96 -8.93 8.69
C SER A 457 3.54 -7.81 7.83
N VAL A 458 4.86 -7.61 7.89
CA VAL A 458 5.63 -6.93 6.83
C VAL A 458 6.94 -7.65 6.58
N ALA A 459 7.45 -7.55 5.35
CA ALA A 459 8.76 -8.07 4.96
C ALA A 459 9.75 -6.91 4.75
N ILE A 460 10.95 -6.96 5.32
CA ILE A 460 11.96 -5.88 5.24
C ILE A 460 13.29 -6.45 4.76
N TYR A 461 13.57 -6.30 3.47
CA TYR A 461 14.86 -6.63 2.88
C TYR A 461 15.56 -5.35 2.42
N GLY A 462 16.83 -5.18 2.79
CA GLY A 462 17.61 -3.99 2.42
C GLY A 462 17.80 -3.78 0.91
N LEU A 463 17.42 -4.75 0.07
CA LEU A 463 17.70 -4.77 -1.37
C LEU A 463 16.49 -4.30 -2.21
N PRO A 464 16.37 -3.01 -2.57
CA PRO A 464 15.27 -2.52 -3.40
C PRO A 464 15.39 -2.93 -4.88
N ASP A 465 16.62 -3.17 -5.35
CA ASP A 465 16.91 -3.60 -6.72
C ASP A 465 17.91 -4.76 -6.69
N LYS A 466 17.58 -5.82 -7.43
CA LYS A 466 18.42 -7.00 -7.63
C LYS A 466 19.83 -6.69 -8.15
N ASN A 467 20.00 -5.58 -8.88
CA ASN A 467 21.27 -5.19 -9.48
C ASN A 467 22.25 -4.52 -8.52
N ILE A 468 21.82 -4.18 -7.30
CA ILE A 468 22.69 -3.54 -6.31
C ILE A 468 23.76 -4.55 -5.87
N THR A 469 25.02 -4.24 -6.16
CA THR A 469 26.20 -5.01 -5.74
C THR A 469 26.97 -4.33 -4.60
N ASP A 470 26.93 -3.00 -4.53
CA ASP A 470 27.47 -2.22 -3.42
C ASP A 470 26.50 -2.26 -2.23
N PRO A 471 26.90 -2.84 -1.08
CA PRO A 471 26.06 -2.89 0.10
C PRO A 471 25.58 -1.51 0.56
N ALA A 472 26.36 -0.44 0.37
CA ALA A 472 26.02 0.92 0.83
C ALA A 472 24.84 1.55 0.07
N LEU A 473 24.43 0.96 -1.06
CA LEU A 473 23.26 1.39 -1.84
C LEU A 473 21.97 0.65 -1.44
N GLN A 474 22.04 -0.28 -0.48
CA GLN A 474 20.87 -0.89 0.11
C GLN A 474 20.11 0.10 1.00
N GLU A 475 18.78 0.00 1.02
CA GLU A 475 17.95 0.83 1.88
C GLU A 475 18.15 0.47 3.36
N SER A 476 18.07 1.49 4.23
CA SER A 476 18.09 1.29 5.67
C SER A 476 16.80 0.60 6.14
N PHE A 477 16.87 -0.10 7.28
CA PHE A 477 15.68 -0.66 7.93
C PHE A 477 14.62 0.42 8.20
N GLN A 478 15.03 1.57 8.72
CA GLN A 478 14.13 2.70 9.05
C GLN A 478 13.34 3.17 7.83
N THR A 479 14.03 3.42 6.70
CA THR A 479 13.39 3.91 5.47
C THR A 479 12.31 2.95 4.96
N ILE A 480 12.59 1.64 4.98
CA ILE A 480 11.62 0.64 4.57
C ILE A 480 10.49 0.55 5.59
N TYR A 481 10.81 0.51 6.88
CA TYR A 481 9.82 0.41 7.96
C TYR A 481 8.83 1.58 7.92
N ASP A 482 9.30 2.83 7.88
CA ASP A 482 8.45 4.03 7.84
C ASP A 482 7.49 3.99 6.66
N ARG A 483 7.99 3.63 5.48
CA ARG A 483 7.19 3.50 4.27
C ARG A 483 6.09 2.44 4.41
N LYS A 484 6.40 1.29 5.00
CA LYS A 484 5.46 0.17 5.15
C LYS A 484 4.46 0.41 6.28
N GLN A 485 4.90 0.93 7.42
CA GLN A 485 4.04 1.31 8.54
C GLN A 485 3.03 2.38 8.12
N TYR A 486 3.45 3.39 7.36
CA TYR A 486 2.56 4.45 6.86
C TYR A 486 1.40 3.91 6.02
N ARG A 487 1.66 2.88 5.21
CA ARG A 487 0.64 2.22 4.37
C ARG A 487 -0.41 1.47 5.18
N MET A 488 -0.10 1.10 6.43
CA MET A 488 -1.02 0.37 7.30
C MET A 488 -1.87 1.27 8.20
N ARG A 489 -1.66 2.60 8.20
CA ARG A 489 -2.28 3.53 9.18
C ARG A 489 -3.81 3.59 9.20
N LEU A 490 -4.50 3.03 8.20
CA LEU A 490 -5.97 2.96 8.16
C LEU A 490 -6.53 1.69 8.82
N VAL A 491 -5.67 0.77 9.26
CA VAL A 491 -6.01 -0.39 10.08
C VAL A 491 -5.22 -0.34 11.38
N ASN A 492 -5.75 -0.94 12.43
CA ASN A 492 -5.19 -0.81 13.77
C ASN A 492 -4.88 -2.17 14.37
N LYS A 493 -3.76 -2.76 13.94
CA LYS A 493 -3.23 -4.01 14.50
C LYS A 493 -1.72 -3.88 14.75
N PRO A 494 -1.18 -4.60 15.75
CA PRO A 494 0.26 -4.66 15.95
C PRO A 494 0.97 -5.27 14.74
N ILE A 495 2.23 -4.87 14.55
CA ILE A 495 3.08 -5.28 13.43
C ILE A 495 3.98 -6.44 13.88
N PHE A 496 4.08 -7.46 13.03
CA PHE A 496 5.08 -8.51 13.08
C PHE A 496 5.96 -8.37 11.84
N VAL A 497 7.24 -8.03 12.01
CA VAL A 497 8.22 -8.10 10.91
C VAL A 497 8.59 -9.57 10.71
N THR A 498 7.75 -10.31 9.98
CA THR A 498 7.86 -11.77 9.85
C THR A 498 9.05 -12.22 9.00
N GLU A 499 9.61 -11.30 8.22
CA GLU A 499 10.81 -11.55 7.43
C GLU A 499 11.63 -10.28 7.37
N PHE A 500 12.90 -10.36 7.73
CA PHE A 500 13.84 -9.31 7.40
C PHE A 500 15.26 -9.84 7.20
N GLY A 501 16.02 -9.13 6.37
CA GLY A 501 17.38 -9.52 6.01
C GLY A 501 18.12 -8.44 5.23
N VAL A 502 19.45 -8.54 5.27
CA VAL A 502 20.34 -7.64 4.53
C VAL A 502 21.55 -8.43 4.05
N LYS A 503 22.00 -8.17 2.82
CA LYS A 503 23.16 -8.86 2.24
C LYS A 503 24.41 -8.00 2.37
N GLY A 504 25.59 -8.62 2.38
CA GLY A 504 26.86 -7.91 2.34
C GLY A 504 27.87 -8.48 3.34
N PRO A 505 29.04 -7.84 3.48
CA PRO A 505 30.02 -8.17 4.51
C PRO A 505 29.42 -8.14 5.92
N GLU A 506 29.96 -8.95 6.83
CA GLU A 506 29.39 -9.14 8.16
C GLU A 506 29.36 -7.85 9.00
N ASP A 507 30.35 -6.97 8.86
CA ASP A 507 30.40 -5.66 9.53
C ASP A 507 29.27 -4.73 9.05
N PHE A 508 28.97 -4.76 7.75
CA PHE A 508 27.82 -4.04 7.18
C PHE A 508 26.49 -4.60 7.71
N GLN A 509 26.32 -5.92 7.67
CA GLN A 509 25.10 -6.57 8.18
C GLN A 509 24.89 -6.26 9.67
N LYS A 510 25.96 -6.34 10.47
CA LYS A 510 25.93 -6.02 11.90
C LYS A 510 25.47 -4.58 12.14
N LYS A 511 26.05 -3.60 11.45
CA LYS A 511 25.65 -2.19 11.57
C LYS A 511 24.18 -1.97 11.18
N TRP A 512 23.74 -2.54 10.07
CA TRP A 512 22.35 -2.42 9.62
C TRP A 512 21.38 -3.04 10.65
N LEU A 513 21.76 -4.13 11.30
CA LEU A 513 20.98 -4.75 12.38
C LEU A 513 21.00 -3.93 13.68
N GLU A 514 22.10 -3.28 14.04
CA GLU A 514 22.17 -2.32 15.16
C GLU A 514 21.18 -1.15 14.96
N GLU A 515 21.12 -0.63 13.73
CA GLU A 515 20.15 0.40 13.32
C GLU A 515 18.71 -0.16 13.38
N ALA A 516 18.47 -1.36 12.86
CA ALA A 516 17.16 -2.02 12.95
C ALA A 516 16.69 -2.19 14.40
N ALA A 517 17.55 -2.60 15.33
CA ALA A 517 17.21 -2.69 16.75
C ALA A 517 16.83 -1.33 17.36
N THR A 518 17.44 -0.23 16.89
CA THR A 518 17.07 1.13 17.30
C THR A 518 15.66 1.48 16.84
N VAL A 519 15.33 1.21 15.57
CA VAL A 519 13.99 1.41 15.01
C VAL A 519 12.96 0.61 15.81
N LEU A 520 13.19 -0.70 15.93
CA LEU A 520 12.29 -1.60 16.64
C LEU A 520 12.02 -1.13 18.07
N ASN A 521 13.02 -0.65 18.80
CA ASN A 521 12.83 -0.12 20.14
C ASN A 521 11.96 1.15 20.19
N ALA A 522 12.04 2.01 19.18
CA ALA A 522 11.21 3.22 19.07
C ALA A 522 9.75 2.94 18.67
N HIS A 523 9.45 1.72 18.19
CA HIS A 523 8.14 1.33 17.66
C HIS A 523 7.49 0.21 18.49
N PRO A 524 6.82 0.55 19.63
CA PRO A 524 6.20 -0.44 20.53
C PRO A 524 5.06 -1.23 19.89
N GLU A 525 4.48 -0.74 18.79
CA GLU A 525 3.50 -1.47 17.98
C GLU A 525 4.11 -2.71 17.29
N VAL A 526 5.44 -2.80 17.20
CA VAL A 526 6.12 -4.00 16.70
C VAL A 526 6.25 -5.02 17.83
N VAL A 527 5.51 -6.12 17.69
CA VAL A 527 5.37 -7.18 18.69
C VAL A 527 6.24 -8.40 18.40
N GLY A 528 6.85 -8.48 17.21
CA GLY A 528 7.63 -9.62 16.79
C GLY A 528 8.50 -9.30 15.59
N VAL A 529 9.67 -9.91 15.55
CA VAL A 529 10.63 -9.82 14.45
C VAL A 529 11.22 -11.19 14.15
N CYS A 530 11.31 -11.57 12.88
CA CYS A 530 11.82 -12.86 12.47
C CYS A 530 12.90 -12.71 11.40
N TYR A 531 14.13 -13.05 11.76
CA TYR A 531 15.27 -12.92 10.86
C TYR A 531 15.30 -14.04 9.83
N PHE A 532 15.43 -13.71 8.55
CA PHE A 532 15.48 -14.68 7.46
C PHE A 532 16.92 -15.13 7.19
N ASN A 533 17.34 -16.24 7.78
CA ASN A 533 18.73 -16.74 7.74
C ASN A 533 18.94 -17.79 6.63
N LEU A 534 18.68 -17.43 5.38
CA LEU A 534 18.90 -18.31 4.24
C LEU A 534 19.34 -17.51 3.01
N ALA A 535 20.17 -18.10 2.15
CA ALA A 535 20.38 -17.55 0.81
C ALA A 535 19.12 -17.77 -0.03
N ASP A 536 18.66 -16.74 -0.74
CA ASP A 536 17.43 -16.85 -1.50
C ASP A 536 17.56 -17.84 -2.67
N ASN A 537 16.44 -18.25 -3.25
CA ASN A 537 16.37 -19.23 -4.32
C ASN A 537 17.03 -18.69 -5.60
N PRO A 538 18.14 -19.28 -6.09
CA PRO A 538 18.83 -18.78 -7.28
C PRO A 538 17.94 -18.73 -8.53
N ASN A 539 16.92 -19.58 -8.61
CA ASN A 539 16.04 -19.66 -9.78
C ASN A 539 15.17 -18.41 -9.99
N VAL A 540 14.99 -17.56 -8.96
CA VAL A 540 14.19 -16.32 -9.09
C VAL A 540 15.03 -15.08 -9.43
N TRP A 541 16.37 -15.17 -9.43
CA TRP A 541 17.28 -14.03 -9.62
C TRP A 541 17.93 -13.96 -11.02
N GLY A 542 17.58 -14.87 -11.93
CA GLY A 542 18.11 -14.88 -13.29
C GLY A 542 19.61 -15.16 -13.33
N LYS A 543 20.42 -14.25 -13.89
CA LYS A 543 21.88 -14.39 -14.01
C LYS A 543 22.67 -13.82 -12.82
N ILE A 544 21.98 -13.18 -11.87
CA ILE A 544 22.61 -12.54 -10.71
C ILE A 544 22.62 -13.55 -9.56
N PRO A 545 23.71 -13.66 -8.77
CA PRO A 545 23.71 -14.47 -7.57
C PRO A 545 22.54 -14.09 -6.65
N ALA A 546 21.84 -15.08 -6.12
CA ALA A 546 20.82 -14.83 -5.12
C ALA A 546 21.43 -14.08 -3.93
N PRO A 547 20.69 -13.11 -3.34
CA PRO A 547 21.13 -12.46 -2.12
C PRO A 547 21.30 -13.52 -1.02
N ASP A 548 22.40 -13.38 -0.29
CA ASP A 548 22.68 -14.18 0.88
C ASP A 548 22.32 -13.39 2.13
N TRP A 549 21.21 -13.77 2.77
CA TRP A 549 20.72 -13.14 3.99
C TRP A 549 21.32 -13.77 5.25
N ARG A 550 22.25 -14.72 5.12
CA ARG A 550 22.83 -15.37 6.30
C ARG A 550 23.73 -14.41 7.08
N ILE A 551 23.68 -14.54 8.40
CA ILE A 551 24.60 -13.87 9.33
C ILE A 551 25.25 -14.87 10.28
N SER A 552 26.33 -14.46 10.93
CA SER A 552 26.93 -15.24 12.00
C SER A 552 26.07 -15.20 13.28
N LYS A 553 26.24 -16.22 14.12
CA LYS A 553 25.65 -16.23 15.47
C LYS A 553 26.08 -15.03 16.33
N PRO A 554 27.38 -14.62 16.37
CA PRO A 554 27.78 -13.40 17.07
C PRO A 554 27.03 -12.13 16.62
N THR A 555 26.81 -11.96 15.32
CA THR A 555 26.08 -10.83 14.76
C THR A 555 24.60 -10.86 15.17
N PHE A 556 23.95 -12.02 15.11
CA PHE A 556 22.58 -12.20 15.60
C PHE A 556 22.46 -11.92 17.11
N ASP A 557 23.34 -12.51 17.93
CA ASP A 557 23.31 -12.30 19.38
C ASP A 557 23.58 -10.83 19.76
N HIS A 558 24.38 -10.12 18.96
CA HIS A 558 24.58 -8.67 19.12
C HIS A 558 23.29 -7.89 18.85
N PHE A 559 22.61 -8.17 17.73
CA PHE A 559 21.30 -7.58 17.43
C PHE A 559 20.31 -7.76 18.59
N VAL A 560 20.17 -8.99 19.12
CA VAL A 560 19.22 -9.27 20.19
C VAL A 560 19.58 -8.56 21.50
N ARG A 561 20.87 -8.45 21.85
CA ARG A 561 21.30 -7.64 23.01
C ARG A 561 20.98 -6.17 22.82
N THR A 562 21.31 -5.59 21.67
CA THR A 562 21.01 -4.18 21.35
C THR A 562 19.51 -3.88 21.40
N LEU A 563 18.69 -4.85 20.97
CA LEU A 563 17.24 -4.77 21.08
C LEU A 563 16.79 -4.84 22.54
N ALA A 564 17.39 -5.71 23.36
CA ALA A 564 17.05 -5.89 24.76
C ALA A 564 17.48 -4.74 25.68
N ASP A 565 18.58 -4.04 25.37
CA ASP A 565 19.21 -3.03 26.23
C ASP A 565 18.53 -1.64 26.19
N ARG A 566 17.58 -1.40 25.26
CA ARG A 566 16.96 -0.07 25.04
C ARG A 566 15.44 -0.02 25.22
N ARG A 567 14.84 -1.04 25.86
CA ARG A 567 13.42 -1.09 26.23
C ARG A 567 13.25 -1.45 27.70
#